data_AF-A0A7W3QN19-F1
#
_entry.id   AF-A0A7W3QN19-F1
#
_cell.length_a   1.000
_cell.length_b   1.000
_cell.length_c   1.000
_cell.angle_alpha   90.00
_cell.angle_beta   90.00
_cell.angle_gamma   90.00
#
_symmetry.space_group_name_H-M   'P 1'
#
loop_
_entity.id
_entity.type
_entity.pdbx_description
1 polymer ?
#
loop_
_entity_poly.entity_id
_entity_poly.type
_entity_poly.pdbx_seq_one_letter_code
_entity_poly.pdbx_strand_id
1 'polypeptide(L)' 'MYFTDGSLAYAGHYLHERGHPVHTHSFVESAVVIGGEGMHRSLDGRRKPQVGEVILLRPGVWRG' A
#
# COMPACT_ATOMS: atom_id res chain seq x y z
N MET A 1 -7.61 11.13 -10.34
CA MET A 1 -6.79 10.15 -11.09
C MET A 1 -7.72 9.42 -12.04
N TYR A 2 -7.29 9.18 -13.28
CA TYR A 2 -8.03 8.38 -14.25
C TYR A 2 -7.07 7.36 -14.87
N PHE A 3 -7.51 6.12 -14.96
CA PHE A 3 -6.80 5.07 -15.70
C PHE A 3 -7.38 5.05 -17.11
N THR A 4 -6.50 5.07 -18.11
CA THR A 4 -6.90 4.95 -19.52
C THR A 4 -6.52 3.59 -20.06
N ASP A 5 -7.05 3.25 -21.23
CA ASP A 5 -6.50 2.16 -22.02
C ASP A 5 -4.97 2.33 -22.20
N GLY A 6 -4.24 1.22 -22.11
CA GLY A 6 -2.77 1.20 -22.11
C GLY A 6 -2.10 1.60 -20.79
N SER A 7 -2.83 1.89 -19.71
CA SER A 7 -2.23 2.13 -18.39
C SER A 7 -1.44 0.91 -17.91
N LEU A 8 -0.21 1.13 -17.44
CA LEU A 8 0.61 0.07 -16.86
C LEU A 8 0.12 -0.27 -15.46
N ALA A 9 -0.11 -1.56 -15.21
CA ALA A 9 -0.38 -2.10 -13.89
C ALA A 9 0.62 -3.24 -13.62
N TYR A 10 1.19 -3.23 -12.42
CA TYR A 10 2.00 -4.32 -11.91
C TYR A 10 1.32 -4.93 -10.69
N ALA A 11 1.38 -6.25 -10.58
CA ALA A 11 0.89 -6.98 -9.43
C ALA A 11 1.96 -7.97 -8.98
N GLY A 12 2.11 -8.09 -7.66
CA GLY A 12 3.06 -9.00 -7.05
C GLY A 12 2.65 -9.34 -5.62
N HIS A 13 3.16 -10.46 -5.11
CA HIS A 13 3.04 -10.80 -3.71
C HIS A 13 4.27 -10.26 -2.97
N TYR A 14 4.04 -9.41 -1.98
CA TYR A 14 5.08 -8.78 -1.20
C TYR A 14 5.00 -9.23 0.26
N LEU A 15 6.06 -9.86 0.75
CA LEU A 15 6.21 -10.25 2.14
C LEU A 15 7.15 -9.26 2.84
N HIS A 16 6.65 -8.63 3.90
CA HIS A 16 7.47 -7.79 4.77
C HIS A 16 7.86 -8.59 6.02
N GLU A 17 9.04 -9.22 6.00
CA GLU A 17 9.56 -9.97 7.16
C GLU A 17 10.01 -9.06 8.31
N ARG A 18 10.29 -7.80 7.99
CA ARG A 18 10.69 -6.73 8.92
C ARG A 18 9.87 -5.48 8.61
N GLY A 19 10.13 -4.40 9.33
CA GLY A 19 9.54 -3.11 8.99
C GLY A 19 9.91 -2.67 7.56
N HIS A 20 8.94 -2.16 6.83
CA HIS A 20 9.18 -1.46 5.57
C HIS A 20 9.42 0.02 5.88
N PRO A 21 10.48 0.66 5.35
CA PRO A 21 10.72 2.08 5.58
C PRO A 21 9.54 2.93 5.10
N VAL A 22 9.31 4.04 5.79
CA VAL A 22 8.35 5.05 5.34
C VAL A 22 8.83 5.64 4.02
N HIS A 23 7.98 5.61 3.00
CA HIS A 23 8.29 6.01 1.64
C HIS A 23 7.07 6.62 0.95
N THR A 24 7.28 7.12 -0.27
CA THR A 24 6.22 7.62 -1.15
C THR A 24 6.55 7.29 -2.59
N HIS A 25 5.54 7.26 -3.45
CA HIS A 25 5.67 6.97 -4.87
C HIS A 25 4.87 7.96 -5.72
N SER A 26 5.22 8.05 -7.01
CA SER A 26 4.52 8.86 -8.01
C SER A 26 3.34 8.13 -8.68
N PHE A 27 3.03 6.90 -8.26
CA PHE A 27 1.93 6.08 -8.75
C PHE A 27 0.93 5.73 -7.63
N VAL A 28 -0.26 5.27 -8.01
CA VAL A 28 -1.23 4.67 -7.08
C VAL A 28 -0.89 3.21 -6.85
N GLU A 29 -0.95 2.81 -5.59
CA GLU A 29 -0.83 1.42 -5.19
C GLU A 29 -2.10 0.98 -4.46
N SER A 30 -2.53 -0.25 -4.73
CA SER A 30 -3.57 -0.92 -3.96
C SER A 30 -2.94 -2.12 -3.26
N ALA A 31 -2.85 -2.07 -1.94
CA ALA A 31 -2.35 -3.17 -1.14
C ALA A 31 -3.52 -4.01 -0.61
N VAL A 32 -3.48 -5.32 -0.87
CA VAL A 32 -4.45 -6.28 -0.31
C VAL A 32 -3.76 -7.09 0.76
N VAL A 33 -4.30 -7.06 1.97
CA VAL A 33 -3.72 -7.75 3.12
C VAL A 33 -4.20 -9.20 3.09
N ILE A 34 -3.33 -10.12 2.69
CA ILE A 34 -3.71 -11.53 2.51
C ILE A 34 -3.35 -12.41 3.71
N GLY A 35 -2.58 -11.90 4.68
CA GLY A 35 -2.15 -12.65 5.86
C GLY A 35 -1.17 -11.87 6.74
N GLY A 36 -0.90 -12.42 7.92
CA GLY A 36 0.08 -11.88 8.88
C GLY A 36 -0.44 -10.74 9.74
N GLU A 37 0.50 -10.08 10.43
CA GLU A 37 0.24 -8.92 11.28
C GLU A 37 1.18 -7.78 10.91
N GLY A 38 0.71 -6.56 11.04
CA GLY A 38 1.50 -5.37 10.71
C GLY A 38 0.91 -4.09 11.28
N MET A 39 1.59 -2.99 11.01
CA MET A 39 1.12 -1.65 11.34
C MET A 39 1.29 -0.78 10.11
N HIS A 40 0.17 -0.33 9.54
CA HIS A 40 0.19 0.70 8.51
C HIS A 40 0.37 2.06 9.19
N ARG A 41 1.40 2.78 8.78
CA ARG A 41 1.75 4.12 9.24
C ARG A 41 1.56 5.08 8.07
N SER A 42 0.67 6.04 8.23
CA SER A 42 0.41 7.05 7.22
C SER A 42 0.14 8.41 7.88
N LEU A 43 -0.13 9.44 7.07
CA LEU A 43 -0.47 10.78 7.57
C LEU A 43 -1.68 10.77 8.53
N ASP A 44 -2.59 9.80 8.37
CA ASP A 44 -3.75 9.60 9.25
C ASP A 44 -3.43 8.91 10.59
N GLY A 45 -2.17 8.53 10.80
CA GLY A 45 -1.68 7.93 12.03
C GLY A 45 -1.18 6.50 11.84
N ARG A 46 -1.50 5.65 12.82
CA ARG A 46 -1.05 4.25 12.85
C ARG A 46 -2.25 3.34 13.02
N ARG A 47 -2.38 2.35 12.14
CA ARG A 47 -3.50 1.41 12.14
C ARG A 47 -3.04 -0.01 11.89
N LYS A 48 -3.62 -0.98 12.60
CA LYS A 48 -3.40 -2.40 12.34
C LYS A 48 -4.33 -2.87 11.22
N PRO A 49 -3.83 -3.16 10.01
CA PRO A 49 -4.67 -3.67 8.95
C PRO A 49 -5.17 -5.08 9.26
N GLN A 50 -6.32 -5.44 8.70
CA GLN A 50 -6.91 -6.77 8.85
C GLN A 50 -6.77 -7.59 7.56
N VAL A 51 -6.73 -8.92 7.69
CA VAL A 51 -6.77 -9.82 6.52
C VAL A 51 -8.06 -9.59 5.73
N GLY A 52 -7.94 -9.47 4.41
CA GLY A 52 -9.01 -9.10 3.49
C GLY A 52 -9.16 -7.60 3.27
N GLU A 53 -8.44 -6.76 4.02
CA GLU A 53 -8.50 -5.32 3.83
C GLU A 53 -7.78 -4.87 2.56
N VAL A 54 -8.37 -3.90 1.87
CA VAL A 54 -7.78 -3.21 0.71
C VAL A 54 -7.43 -1.78 1.11
N ILE A 55 -6.17 -1.41 0.94
CA ILE A 55 -5.67 -0.08 1.25
C ILE A 55 -5.30 0.62 -0.05
N LEU A 56 -5.94 1.75 -0.33
CA LEU A 56 -5.61 2.61 -1.46
C LEU A 56 -4.57 3.66 -1.07
N LEU A 57 -3.42 3.62 -1.71
CA LEU A 57 -2.26 4.44 -1.40
C LEU A 57 -2.09 5.48 -2.49
N ARG A 58 -2.35 6.74 -2.14
CA ARG A 58 -2.31 7.86 -3.09
C ARG A 58 -0.88 8.27 -3.42
N PRO A 59 -0.62 8.78 -4.64
CA PRO A 59 0.71 9.27 -5.01
C PRO A 59 1.10 10.43 -4.10
N GLY A 60 2.38 10.53 -3.76
CA GLY A 60 2.91 11.62 -2.94
C GLY A 60 2.63 11.51 -1.44
N VAL A 61 1.68 10.69 -1.00
CA VAL A 61 1.39 10.49 0.44
C VAL A 61 2.36 9.46 1.02
N TRP A 62 3.11 9.87 2.05
CA TRP A 62 4.03 8.98 2.74
C TRP A 62 3.28 7.85 3.46
N ARG A 63 3.90 6.66 3.48
CA ARG A 63 3.36 5.44 4.10
C ARG A 63 4.46 4.44 4.45
N GLY A 64 4.19 3.51 5.37
CA GLY A 64 5.06 2.37 5.68
C GLY A 64 4.45 1.42 6.68
#